data_AF-A0A368GKL1-F1
#
_entry.id   AF-A0A368GKL1-F1
#
_cell.length_a   1.000
_cell.length_b   1.000
_cell.length_c   1.000
_cell.angle_alpha   90.00
_cell.angle_beta   90.00
_cell.angle_gamma   90.00
#
_symmetry.space_group_name_H-M   'P 1'
#
loop_
_entity.id
_entity.type
_entity.pdbx_description
1 polymer ?
#
loop_
_entity_poly.entity_id
_entity_poly.type
_entity_poly.pdbx_seq_one_letter_code
_entity_poly.pdbx_strand_id
1 'polypeptide(L)'
;MCCAVLSISPAQQLTFATSVPDFVSNAEGASFVFPVNIVANETASHAAIIGCTEEQLTEMPSIQSPFECTASFVNSNIGPAMNILSIRAIFSSKFGSYACVVERQEVGQVHLDIVSASQMDLTLTAKWSGDSQIRDAAVTTIFHAAMRVLESEVLHF
;
A
#
# COMPACT_ATOMS: atom_id res chain seq x y z
N MET A 1 -25.77 20.11 3.95
CA MET A 1 -24.60 20.71 3.28
C MET A 1 -23.85 19.58 2.62
N CYS A 2 -23.86 19.54 1.28
CA CYS A 2 -23.13 18.53 0.50
C CYS A 2 -21.63 18.83 0.54
N CYS A 3 -20.77 17.80 0.63
CA CYS A 3 -19.36 17.95 0.31
C CYS A 3 -19.27 18.54 -1.09
N ALA A 4 -18.91 19.83 -1.20
CA ALA A 4 -18.61 20.45 -2.47
C ALA A 4 -17.35 19.77 -3.02
N VAL A 5 -17.38 19.44 -4.32
CA VAL A 5 -16.25 19.01 -5.18
C VAL A 5 -14.95 18.80 -4.41
N LEU A 6 -14.57 17.53 -4.20
CA LEU A 6 -13.21 17.15 -3.76
C LEU A 6 -12.20 17.77 -4.72
N SER A 7 -11.66 18.93 -4.35
CA SER A 7 -10.60 19.59 -5.08
C SER A 7 -9.30 19.22 -4.39
N ILE A 8 -8.60 18.26 -4.99
CA ILE A 8 -7.25 17.92 -4.58
C ILE A 8 -6.38 19.10 -5.00
N SER A 9 -5.82 19.81 -4.03
CA SER A 9 -4.87 20.89 -4.29
C SER A 9 -3.74 20.37 -5.18
N PRO A 10 -3.16 21.18 -6.09
CA PRO A 10 -2.08 20.73 -6.96
C PRO A 10 -0.92 20.24 -6.09
N ALA A 11 -0.73 18.92 -6.10
CA ALA A 11 0.32 18.28 -5.33
C ALA A 11 1.68 18.67 -5.91
N GLN A 12 2.65 18.87 -5.03
CA GLN A 12 4.04 19.11 -5.44
C GLN A 12 4.91 17.89 -5.18
N GLN A 13 4.58 17.15 -4.12
CA GLN A 13 5.37 16.01 -3.68
C GLN A 13 4.49 15.00 -2.95
N LEU A 14 4.83 13.71 -3.15
CA LEU A 14 4.38 12.61 -2.31
C LEU A 14 5.49 12.27 -1.32
N THR A 15 5.12 11.97 -0.07
CA THR A 15 6.04 11.41 0.94
C THR A 15 5.32 10.35 1.75
N PHE A 16 6.03 9.31 2.19
CA PHE A 16 5.50 8.44 3.23
C PHE A 16 5.63 9.14 4.59
N ALA A 17 4.71 8.83 5.52
CA ALA A 17 4.86 9.28 6.90
C ALA A 17 6.14 8.69 7.52
N THR A 18 6.66 9.33 8.57
CA THR A 18 7.87 8.87 9.27
C THR A 18 7.63 7.57 10.04
N SER A 19 6.41 7.35 10.50
CA SER A 19 5.98 6.13 11.19
C SER A 19 5.34 5.17 10.19
N VAL A 20 6.14 4.26 9.64
CA VAL A 20 5.70 3.17 8.76
C VAL A 20 5.93 1.82 9.45
N PRO A 21 5.25 0.74 9.02
CA PRO A 21 5.55 -0.61 9.48
C PRO A 21 7.03 -0.99 9.28
N ASP A 22 7.66 -1.51 10.34
CA ASP A 22 9.05 -1.99 10.30
C ASP A 22 9.23 -3.24 9.43
N PHE A 23 8.14 -3.99 9.23
CA PHE A 23 8.10 -5.15 8.37
C PHE A 23 6.73 -5.37 7.74
N VAL A 24 6.70 -6.23 6.72
CA VAL A 24 5.52 -6.75 6.04
C VAL A 24 5.60 -8.28 6.00
N SER A 25 4.46 -8.95 6.09
CA SER A 25 4.36 -10.39 5.89
C SER A 25 3.15 -10.75 5.03
N ASN A 26 3.22 -11.88 4.34
CA ASN A 26 2.08 -12.47 3.64
C ASN A 26 1.29 -13.45 4.52
N ALA A 27 1.40 -13.34 5.86
CA ALA A 27 0.59 -14.11 6.79
C ALA A 27 -0.91 -13.89 6.55
N GLU A 28 -1.72 -14.92 6.83
CA GLU A 28 -3.18 -14.83 6.68
C GLU A 28 -3.76 -13.77 7.61
N GLY A 29 -4.63 -12.91 7.07
CA GLY A 29 -5.25 -11.81 7.80
C GLY A 29 -4.32 -10.63 8.10
N ALA A 30 -3.05 -10.67 7.68
CA ALA A 30 -2.12 -9.57 7.88
C ALA A 30 -2.42 -8.41 6.90
N SER A 31 -2.46 -7.19 7.44
CA SER A 31 -2.68 -5.95 6.70
C SER A 31 -1.77 -4.86 7.26
N PHE A 32 -0.97 -4.27 6.38
CA PHE A 32 0.04 -3.26 6.74
C PHE A 32 -0.28 -1.95 6.05
N VAL A 33 -0.39 -0.88 6.84
CA VAL A 33 -0.80 0.45 6.35
C VAL A 33 0.40 1.39 6.35
N PHE A 34 0.70 1.95 5.19
CA PHE A 34 1.77 2.93 4.98
C PHE A 34 1.14 4.28 4.65
N PRO A 35 1.02 5.21 5.62
CA PRO A 35 0.41 6.50 5.37
C PRO A 35 1.22 7.33 4.36
N VAL A 36 0.51 8.01 3.46
CA VAL A 36 1.08 8.86 2.42
C VAL A 36 0.60 10.30 2.60
N ASN A 37 1.56 11.21 2.69
CA ASN A 37 1.35 12.63 2.78
C ASN A 37 1.47 13.26 1.39
N ILE A 38 0.48 14.06 1.02
CA ILE A 38 0.47 14.88 -0.19
C ILE A 38 0.87 16.30 0.23
N VAL A 39 2.04 16.75 -0.21
CA VAL A 39 2.55 18.08 0.12
C VAL A 39 2.10 19.08 -0.96
N ALA A 40 1.46 20.16 -0.51
CA ALA A 40 1.10 21.33 -1.32
C ALA A 40 1.74 22.59 -0.72
N ASN A 41 1.88 23.65 -1.53
CA ASN A 41 2.76 24.81 -1.38
C ASN A 41 2.91 25.44 0.04
N GLU A 42 1.96 25.29 0.96
CA GLU A 42 2.05 25.94 2.29
C GLU A 42 1.54 25.11 3.49
N THR A 43 1.18 23.84 3.31
CA THR A 43 0.91 22.92 4.43
C THR A 43 1.11 21.48 3.97
N ALA A 44 1.85 20.68 4.75
CA ALA A 44 1.73 19.22 4.69
C ALA A 44 0.33 18.86 5.19
N SER A 45 -0.68 19.04 4.33
CA SER A 45 -2.05 18.82 4.74
C SER A 45 -2.24 17.32 4.90
N HIS A 46 -2.68 16.92 6.09
CA HIS A 46 -3.36 15.65 6.28
C HIS A 46 -4.79 15.70 5.67
N ALA A 47 -5.04 16.56 4.69
CA ALA A 47 -6.39 16.94 4.32
C ALA A 47 -6.49 17.24 2.81
N ALA A 48 -6.66 16.19 2.01
CA ALA A 48 -7.28 16.36 0.70
C ALA A 48 -8.79 16.67 0.80
N ILE A 49 -9.30 16.92 2.02
CA ILE A 49 -10.74 17.04 2.29
C ILE A 49 -10.97 18.18 3.27
N ILE A 50 -11.00 19.40 2.75
CA ILE A 50 -11.41 20.58 3.51
C ILE A 50 -12.94 20.62 3.50
N GLY A 51 -13.57 20.50 4.66
CA GLY A 51 -15.01 20.79 4.84
C GLY A 51 -15.98 19.60 4.91
N CYS A 52 -15.51 18.35 5.08
CA CYS A 52 -16.38 17.20 5.36
C CYS A 52 -16.17 16.71 6.82
N THR A 53 -17.25 16.28 7.48
CA THR A 53 -17.16 15.63 8.81
C THR A 53 -16.78 14.15 8.68
N GLU A 54 -16.35 13.54 9.78
CA GLU A 54 -15.94 12.12 9.79
C GLU A 54 -17.09 11.17 9.37
N GLU A 55 -18.33 11.50 9.75
CA GLU A 55 -19.51 10.73 9.35
C GLU A 55 -19.73 10.80 7.84
N GLN A 56 -19.56 11.99 7.24
CA GLN A 56 -19.71 12.19 5.79
C GLN A 56 -18.62 11.47 5.00
N LEU A 57 -17.39 11.41 5.52
CA LEU A 57 -16.29 10.66 4.92
C LEU A 57 -16.52 9.16 4.92
N THR A 58 -17.20 8.65 5.94
CA THR A 58 -17.50 7.23 6.10
C THR A 58 -18.63 6.79 5.15
N GLU A 59 -19.51 7.72 4.74
CA GLU A 59 -20.58 7.47 3.76
C GLU A 59 -20.15 7.66 2.30
N MET A 60 -18.95 8.19 2.03
CA MET A 60 -18.45 8.37 0.66
C MET A 60 -17.89 7.05 0.09
N PRO A 61 -18.52 6.42 -0.91
CA PRO A 61 -18.22 5.03 -1.27
C PRO A 61 -16.86 4.81 -1.95
N SER A 62 -16.15 5.85 -2.38
CA SER A 62 -14.93 5.70 -3.19
C SER A 62 -14.19 7.02 -3.37
N ILE A 63 -13.59 7.57 -2.32
CA ILE A 63 -12.55 8.58 -2.52
C ILE A 63 -11.37 7.89 -3.19
N GLN A 64 -11.32 7.98 -4.51
CA GLN A 64 -10.22 7.43 -5.28
C GLN A 64 -8.92 8.14 -4.88
N SER A 65 -7.88 7.35 -4.69
CA SER A 65 -6.55 7.88 -4.47
C SER A 65 -6.06 8.61 -5.72
N PRO A 66 -5.45 9.81 -5.61
CA PRO A 66 -4.83 10.50 -6.74
C PRO A 66 -3.47 9.90 -7.14
N PHE A 67 -3.07 8.81 -6.49
CA PHE A 67 -1.84 8.08 -6.75
C PHE A 67 -2.08 6.57 -6.71
N GLU A 68 -1.18 5.82 -7.34
CA GLU A 68 -1.13 4.36 -7.29
C GLU A 68 0.01 3.90 -6.39
N CYS A 69 -0.20 2.77 -5.72
CA CYS A 69 0.82 2.12 -4.90
C CYS A 69 1.30 0.85 -5.62
N THR A 70 2.61 0.65 -5.67
CA THR A 70 3.25 -0.55 -6.21
C THR A 70 4.31 -1.03 -5.25
N ALA A 71 4.60 -2.34 -5.25
CA ALA A 71 5.69 -2.89 -4.46
C ALA A 71 6.62 -3.74 -5.33
N SER A 72 7.89 -3.78 -4.95
CA SER A 72 8.93 -4.57 -5.61
C SER A 72 9.90 -5.13 -4.58
N PHE A 73 10.34 -6.37 -4.77
CA PHE A 73 11.42 -6.92 -3.97
C PHE A 73 12.76 -6.46 -4.53
N VAL A 74 13.65 -6.01 -3.67
CA VAL A 74 15.01 -5.62 -4.06
C VAL A 74 15.83 -6.87 -4.29
N ASN A 75 16.49 -6.97 -5.45
CA ASN A 75 17.43 -8.04 -5.80
C ASN A 75 16.90 -9.47 -5.57
N SER A 76 15.61 -9.72 -5.83
CA SER A 76 14.97 -11.01 -5.54
C SER A 76 14.71 -11.86 -6.79
N ASN A 77 14.91 -13.18 -6.63
CA ASN A 77 14.55 -14.20 -7.61
C ASN A 77 13.10 -14.69 -7.46
N ILE A 78 12.36 -14.18 -6.48
CA ILE A 78 11.00 -14.63 -6.14
C ILE A 78 9.93 -14.10 -7.13
N GLY A 79 10.33 -13.23 -8.07
CA GLY A 79 9.43 -12.62 -9.04
C GLY A 79 8.72 -11.38 -8.47
N PRO A 80 7.71 -10.85 -9.19
CA PRO A 80 7.02 -9.62 -8.80
C PRO A 80 6.36 -9.72 -7.43
N ALA A 81 6.51 -8.70 -6.59
CA ALA A 81 5.87 -8.65 -5.26
C ALA A 81 4.34 -8.74 -5.35
N MET A 82 3.75 -8.22 -6.42
CA MET A 82 2.31 -8.29 -6.71
C MET A 82 1.76 -9.73 -6.84
N ASN A 83 2.62 -10.73 -7.03
CA ASN A 83 2.19 -12.13 -7.04
C ASN A 83 1.89 -12.64 -5.63
N ILE A 84 2.54 -12.09 -4.61
CA ILE A 84 2.48 -12.55 -3.21
C ILE A 84 1.65 -11.59 -2.36
N LEU A 85 1.70 -10.32 -2.70
CA LEU A 85 1.11 -9.23 -1.96
C LEU A 85 0.10 -8.48 -2.84
N SER A 86 -1.04 -8.16 -2.24
CA SER A 86 -2.00 -7.20 -2.79
C SER A 86 -1.61 -5.82 -2.30
N ILE A 87 -1.45 -4.87 -3.21
CA ILE A 87 -1.15 -3.48 -2.88
C ILE A 87 -2.22 -2.58 -3.48
N ARG A 88 -2.78 -1.71 -2.64
CA ARG A 88 -3.79 -0.72 -3.06
C ARG A 88 -3.59 0.62 -2.36
N ALA A 89 -3.95 1.68 -3.06
CA ALA A 89 -4.05 3.01 -2.47
C ALA A 89 -5.47 3.24 -1.96
N ILE A 90 -5.62 3.68 -0.71
CA ILE A 90 -6.92 3.97 -0.11
C ILE A 90 -6.91 5.33 0.57
N PHE A 91 -8.09 5.93 0.71
CA PHE A 91 -8.34 6.93 1.75
C PHE A 91 -8.79 6.22 3.03
N SER A 92 -8.20 6.55 4.18
CA SER A 92 -8.60 6.02 5.47
C SER A 92 -9.23 7.12 6.32
N SER A 93 -10.54 7.03 6.55
CA SER A 93 -11.26 7.96 7.44
C SER A 93 -10.69 7.95 8.86
N LYS A 94 -10.21 6.79 9.33
CA LYS A 94 -9.60 6.61 10.67
C LYS A 94 -8.43 7.56 10.95
N PHE A 95 -7.67 7.91 9.92
CA PHE A 95 -6.49 8.79 10.05
C PHE A 95 -6.66 10.08 9.24
N GLY A 96 -7.81 10.27 8.58
CA GLY A 96 -8.08 11.40 7.69
C GLY A 96 -7.14 11.50 6.48
N SER A 97 -6.38 10.45 6.16
CA SER A 97 -5.28 10.51 5.20
C SER A 97 -5.34 9.40 4.16
N TYR A 98 -4.59 9.58 3.07
CA TYR A 98 -4.34 8.48 2.14
C TYR A 98 -3.25 7.55 2.66
N ALA A 99 -3.28 6.30 2.21
CA ALA A 99 -2.30 5.29 2.54
C ALA A 99 -2.16 4.25 1.44
N CYS A 100 -1.00 3.62 1.37
CA CYS A 100 -0.82 2.34 0.70
C CYS A 100 -1.10 1.22 1.70
N VAL A 101 -1.97 0.28 1.32
CA VAL A 101 -2.24 -0.94 2.10
C VAL A 101 -1.60 -2.11 1.40
N VAL A 102 -0.83 -2.89 2.17
CA VAL A 102 -0.16 -4.11 1.73
C VAL A 102 -0.77 -5.29 2.48
N GLU A 103 -1.29 -6.24 1.74
CA GLU A 103 -1.97 -7.44 2.25
C GLU A 103 -1.49 -8.68 1.49
N ARG A 104 -1.84 -9.87 1.98
CA ARG A 104 -1.62 -11.11 1.25
C ARG A 104 -2.44 -11.14 -0.05
N GLN A 105 -1.83 -11.55 -1.16
CA GLN A 105 -2.54 -11.85 -2.40
C GLN A 105 -3.19 -13.24 -2.30
N GLU A 106 -4.51 -13.32 -2.45
CA GLU A 106 -5.26 -14.60 -2.43
C GLU A 106 -5.41 -15.23 -3.83
N VAL A 107 -5.27 -14.43 -4.89
CA VAL A 107 -5.53 -14.88 -6.27
C VAL A 107 -4.22 -15.29 -6.95
N GLY A 108 -4.15 -16.58 -7.32
CA GLY A 108 -3.02 -17.21 -8.02
C GLY A 108 -2.34 -18.25 -7.14
N GLN A 109 -2.29 -19.51 -7.59
CA GLN A 109 -1.42 -20.53 -6.98
C GLN A 109 0.03 -20.12 -7.24
N VAL A 110 0.61 -19.33 -6.33
CA VAL A 110 2.06 -19.13 -6.37
C VAL A 110 2.70 -20.35 -5.73
N HIS A 111 3.17 -21.27 -6.57
CA HIS A 111 4.13 -22.28 -6.17
C HIS A 111 5.46 -21.57 -5.93
N LEU A 112 5.55 -20.89 -4.79
CA LEU A 112 6.82 -20.39 -4.32
C LEU A 112 7.60 -21.62 -3.84
N ASP A 113 8.78 -21.85 -4.39
CA ASP A 113 9.78 -22.69 -3.76
C ASP A 113 10.29 -21.96 -2.51
N ILE A 114 9.44 -21.88 -1.46
CA ILE A 114 9.73 -21.19 -0.18
C ILE A 114 10.66 -22.06 0.68
N VAL A 115 11.49 -22.90 0.08
CA VAL A 115 12.48 -23.71 0.82
C VAL A 115 13.65 -22.82 1.28
N SER A 116 13.72 -21.56 0.83
CA SER A 116 14.82 -20.63 1.17
C SER A 116 14.45 -19.15 1.24
N ALA A 117 13.21 -18.77 1.58
CA ALA A 117 12.84 -17.35 1.68
C ALA A 117 13.48 -16.69 2.91
N SER A 118 14.72 -16.24 2.74
CA SER A 118 15.42 -15.30 3.60
C SER A 118 14.61 -14.01 3.73
N GLN A 119 14.88 -13.24 4.80
CA GLN A 119 14.46 -11.84 4.90
C GLN A 119 14.82 -11.09 3.60
N MET A 120 13.86 -10.34 3.04
CA MET A 120 14.06 -9.58 1.80
C MET A 120 13.67 -8.12 1.98
N ASP A 121 14.34 -7.22 1.28
CA ASP A 121 13.91 -5.83 1.26
C ASP A 121 12.76 -5.65 0.25
N LEU A 122 11.69 -5.02 0.72
CA LEU A 122 10.52 -4.66 -0.05
C LEU A 122 10.49 -3.14 -0.20
N THR A 123 10.54 -2.65 -1.44
CA THR A 123 10.37 -1.24 -1.74
C THR A 123 8.94 -0.99 -2.18
N LEU A 124 8.24 -0.16 -1.41
CA LEU A 124 6.90 0.33 -1.71
C LEU A 124 7.00 1.73 -2.32
N THR A 125 6.33 1.93 -3.45
CA THR A 125 6.36 3.17 -4.21
C THR A 125 4.95 3.72 -4.37
N ALA A 126 4.75 5.00 -4.06
CA ALA A 126 3.54 5.75 -4.35
C ALA A 126 3.81 6.71 -5.52
N LYS A 127 3.01 6.61 -6.59
CA LYS A 127 3.18 7.34 -7.83
C LYS A 127 1.93 8.11 -8.19
N TRP A 128 2.07 9.41 -8.44
CA TRP A 128 0.95 10.28 -8.80
C TRP A 128 0.37 9.93 -10.18
N SER A 129 -0.96 9.85 -10.29
CA SER A 129 -1.63 9.34 -11.51
C SER A 129 -1.91 10.41 -12.57
N GLY A 130 -1.89 11.70 -12.21
CA GLY A 130 -2.34 12.80 -13.09
C GLY A 130 -1.26 13.76 -13.61
N ASP A 131 -0.02 13.66 -13.10
CA ASP A 131 1.08 14.59 -13.36
C ASP A 131 2.41 13.86 -13.14
N SER A 132 3.18 13.71 -14.22
CA SER A 132 4.47 13.02 -14.20
C SER A 132 5.63 13.86 -13.66
N GLN A 133 5.41 15.15 -13.38
CA GLN A 133 6.42 16.02 -12.78
C GLN A 133 6.52 15.81 -11.27
N ILE A 134 5.47 15.28 -10.64
CA ILE A 134 5.47 14.94 -9.22
C ILE A 134 6.31 13.68 -9.04
N ARG A 135 7.35 13.80 -8.22
CA ARG A 135 8.26 12.68 -7.95
C ARG A 135 7.55 11.59 -7.15
N ASP A 136 7.86 10.35 -7.52
CA ASP A 136 7.44 9.16 -6.79
C ASP A 136 7.99 9.20 -5.35
N ALA A 137 7.15 8.81 -4.38
CA ALA A 137 7.60 8.52 -3.03
C ALA A 137 7.98 7.05 -2.95
N ALA A 138 9.08 6.73 -2.27
CA ALA A 138 9.50 5.36 -2.02
C ALA A 138 9.85 5.16 -0.54
N VAL A 139 9.53 3.99 0.00
CA VAL A 139 9.95 3.53 1.32
C VAL A 139 10.34 2.07 1.24
N THR A 140 11.43 1.71 1.92
CA THR A 140 11.91 0.33 1.99
C THR A 140 11.62 -0.22 3.37
N THR A 141 11.09 -1.44 3.41
CA THR A 141 10.77 -2.20 4.62
C THR A 141 11.22 -3.65 4.44
N ILE A 142 11.15 -4.42 5.52
CA ILE A 142 11.54 -5.83 5.51
C ILE A 142 10.33 -6.71 5.19
N PHE A 143 10.47 -7.64 4.25
CA PHE A 143 9.50 -8.70 4.00
C PHE A 143 9.88 -10.00 4.71
N HIS A 144 8.95 -10.50 5.52
CA HIS A 144 9.00 -11.81 6.16
C HIS A 144 7.98 -12.76 5.53
N ALA A 145 8.48 -13.76 4.79
CA ALA A 145 7.64 -14.79 4.22
C ALA A 145 7.03 -15.69 5.32
N ALA A 146 5.70 -15.73 5.39
CA ALA A 146 4.96 -16.71 6.14
C ALA A 146 4.81 -17.98 5.27
N MET A 147 5.43 -19.08 5.71
CA MET A 147 5.31 -20.37 5.05
C MET A 147 4.00 -21.06 5.44
N ARG A 148 3.30 -21.65 4.47
CA ARG A 148 2.28 -22.68 4.73
C ARG A 148 2.87 -24.02 4.31
N VAL A 149 2.95 -24.96 5.24
CA VAL A 149 3.27 -26.35 4.92
C VAL A 149 2.07 -26.92 4.18
N LEU A 150 2.22 -27.15 2.88
CA LEU A 150 1.27 -27.96 2.12
C LEU A 150 1.70 -29.41 2.34
N GLU A 151 0.94 -30.17 3.13
CA GLU A 151 1.14 -31.62 3.17
C GLU A 151 0.95 -32.17 1.75
N SER A 152 2.04 -32.69 1.20
CA SER A 152 1.99 -33.44 -0.05
C SER A 152 1.39 -34.79 0.28
N GLU A 153 0.30 -35.15 -0.38
CA GLU A 153 -0.28 -36.49 -0.27
C GLU A 153 0.80 -37.51 -0.66
N VAL A 154 1.22 -38.34 0.28
CA VAL A 154 2.10 -39.47 0.00
C VAL A 154 1.26 -40.48 -0.77
N LEU A 155 1.42 -40.51 -2.10
CA LEU A 155 0.87 -41.59 -2.92
C LEU A 155 1.62 -42.89 -2.57
N HIS A 156 1.14 -43.60 -1.56
CA HIS A 156 1.40 -45.02 -1.38
C HIS A 156 0.48 -45.78 -2.35
N PHE A 157 0.98 -46.22 -3.51
CA PHE A 157 0.53 -47.43 -4.22
C PHE A 157 1.60 -47.91 -5.20
#